data_AF-A0A7R9T8I0-F1
#
_entry.id   AF-A0A7R9T8I0-F1
#
_cell.length_a   1.000
_cell.length_b   1.000
_cell.length_c   1.000
_cell.angle_alpha   90.00
_cell.angle_beta   90.00
_cell.angle_gamma   90.00
#
_symmetry.space_group_name_H-M   'P 1'
#
loop_
_entity.id
_entity.type
_entity.pdbx_description
1 polymer ?
#
loop_
_entity_poly.entity_id
_entity_poly.type
_entity_poly.pdbx_seq_one_letter_code
_entity_poly.pdbx_strand_id
1 'polypeptide(L)'
;KCPGDARAFFDAHVATRKPAHILAHPSDTGWRATERWTDAYLRAVAGGAAVRPEKRAPPAEGDGAAAVFGARSGDRLPPRPLAQFLDDLASGDDTQYLTTEAASLDARGRLLVASAPVPELLAAGDAPLRPALMGHLAPAAYNLWMGRDASTGGASSGLHHDWHDNLYVLLRGTKRFRIWPPTDTLEMKPRGKVAEVLPNGRIRYAGGERCREDGATARDARRVAEAELELAELALERAQADGACAKAEASAQAALAAAESRLDAALEFAIGDGGGAVLHNEGEGEEEDEGLDEDEVGDAGFLIEDDDYDDAAFEGTDDYEEGAGGDGGSSGDEGRNGAGGGEDAELPHFSSLDARDVKTPCVEVTVRAGEMLYLPAGWWHEVTSFSGDAGAHMAFNYWFHPPSSGSTFESPYPDDLWERDWALWARESGLRDDSIQ
;
A
#
# COMPACT_ATOMS: atom_id res chain seq x y z
N LYS A 1 -14.72 -22.46 -11.62
CA LYS A 1 -13.33 -22.93 -11.89
C LYS A 1 -12.47 -21.69 -12.06
N CYS A 2 -11.28 -21.67 -11.45
CA CYS A 2 -10.31 -20.60 -11.67
C CYS A 2 -9.97 -20.56 -13.16
N PRO A 3 -9.85 -19.38 -13.80
CA PRO A 3 -9.36 -19.31 -15.18
C PRO A 3 -7.99 -20.00 -15.24
N GLY A 4 -7.84 -20.97 -16.14
CA GLY A 4 -6.61 -21.74 -16.26
C GLY A 4 -5.53 -21.06 -17.10
N ASP A 5 -5.84 -19.94 -17.74
CA ASP A 5 -4.96 -19.22 -18.67
C ASP A 5 -4.85 -17.75 -18.22
N ALA A 6 -3.69 -17.40 -17.69
CA ALA A 6 -3.37 -16.06 -17.20
C ALA A 6 -3.41 -15.00 -18.31
N ARG A 7 -3.02 -15.36 -19.54
CA ARG A 7 -3.10 -14.43 -20.68
C ARG A 7 -4.54 -14.15 -21.06
N ALA A 8 -5.35 -15.20 -21.16
CA ALA A 8 -6.77 -15.02 -21.46
C ALA A 8 -7.47 -14.18 -20.38
N PHE A 9 -7.10 -14.37 -19.11
CA PHE A 9 -7.60 -13.53 -18.01
C PHE A 9 -7.12 -12.07 -18.16
N PHE A 10 -5.85 -11.87 -18.47
CA PHE A 10 -5.29 -10.54 -18.68
C PHE A 10 -5.99 -9.80 -19.82
N ASP A 11 -6.09 -10.40 -21.00
CA ASP A 11 -6.71 -9.79 -22.18
C ASP A 11 -8.20 -9.48 -21.95
N ALA A 12 -8.91 -10.33 -21.21
CA ALA A 12 -10.34 -10.17 -20.97
C ALA A 12 -10.66 -9.18 -19.85
N HIS A 13 -9.82 -9.07 -18.81
CA HIS A 13 -10.13 -8.36 -17.58
C HIS A 13 -9.08 -7.32 -17.20
N VAL A 14 -7.80 -7.70 -17.12
CA VAL A 14 -6.73 -6.82 -16.65
C VAL A 14 -6.46 -5.68 -17.64
N ALA A 15 -6.24 -6.01 -18.92
CA ALA A 15 -5.98 -5.03 -19.98
C ALA A 15 -7.19 -4.15 -20.29
N THR A 16 -8.41 -4.69 -20.14
CA THR A 16 -9.66 -3.94 -20.41
C THR A 16 -10.24 -3.27 -19.16
N ARG A 17 -9.55 -3.36 -18.02
CA ARG A 17 -9.94 -2.77 -16.73
C ARG A 17 -11.35 -3.19 -16.29
N LYS A 18 -11.70 -4.46 -16.47
CA LYS A 18 -13.02 -5.04 -16.14
C LYS A 18 -12.95 -5.95 -14.92
N PRO A 19 -13.79 -5.71 -13.89
CA PRO A 19 -13.89 -6.60 -12.73
C PRO A 19 -14.27 -8.02 -13.13
N ALA A 20 -13.84 -8.99 -12.33
CA ALA A 20 -14.14 -10.40 -12.56
C ALA A 20 -14.49 -11.14 -11.26
N HIS A 21 -15.70 -11.69 -11.19
CA HIS A 21 -16.08 -12.62 -10.11
C HIS A 21 -15.66 -14.04 -10.50
N ILE A 22 -14.72 -14.61 -9.74
CA ILE A 22 -14.13 -15.91 -10.00
C ILE A 22 -14.69 -16.92 -9.00
N LEU A 23 -15.49 -17.85 -9.50
CA LEU A 23 -16.15 -18.90 -8.71
C LEU A 23 -15.20 -20.08 -8.39
N ALA A 24 -14.04 -19.78 -7.83
CA ALA A 24 -13.03 -20.71 -7.33
C ALA A 24 -11.94 -19.96 -6.56
N HIS A 25 -11.18 -20.68 -5.74
CA HIS A 25 -9.95 -20.20 -5.11
C HIS A 25 -8.77 -20.30 -6.11
N PRO A 26 -7.60 -19.71 -5.81
CA PRO A 26 -6.40 -19.87 -6.62
C PRO A 26 -6.09 -21.34 -6.90
N SER A 27 -5.76 -21.67 -8.15
CA SER A 27 -5.44 -23.04 -8.57
C SER A 27 -3.97 -23.41 -8.37
N ASP A 28 -3.17 -22.47 -7.89
CA ASP A 28 -1.74 -22.60 -7.65
C ASP A 28 -1.43 -23.76 -6.70
N THR A 29 -0.41 -24.55 -7.05
CA THR A 29 0.05 -25.66 -6.21
C THR A 29 0.62 -25.18 -4.88
N GLY A 30 0.98 -23.90 -4.74
CA GLY A 30 1.39 -23.27 -3.48
C GLY A 30 0.22 -22.75 -2.62
N TRP A 31 -1.01 -22.70 -3.13
CA TRP A 31 -2.15 -22.20 -2.36
C TRP A 31 -2.64 -23.24 -1.34
N ARG A 32 -2.59 -22.88 -0.06
CA ARG A 32 -3.07 -23.68 1.08
C ARG A 32 -3.97 -22.90 2.03
N ALA A 33 -4.06 -21.58 1.90
CA ALA A 33 -4.79 -20.71 2.82
C ALA A 33 -6.26 -21.13 3.04
N THR A 34 -6.99 -21.48 1.97
CA THR A 34 -8.40 -21.93 2.08
C THR A 34 -8.56 -23.18 2.95
N GLU A 35 -7.57 -24.08 2.95
CA GLU A 35 -7.61 -25.32 3.74
C GLU A 35 -7.02 -25.14 5.14
N ARG A 36 -5.96 -24.33 5.25
CA ARG A 36 -5.11 -24.29 6.46
C ARG A 36 -5.45 -23.18 7.42
N TRP A 37 -5.85 -22.00 6.96
CA TRP A 37 -5.99 -20.81 7.81
C TRP A 37 -7.25 -20.89 8.68
N THR A 38 -7.25 -21.87 9.59
CA THR A 38 -8.15 -22.04 10.72
C THR A 38 -7.59 -21.26 11.92
N ASP A 39 -8.39 -20.96 12.94
CA ASP A 39 -7.90 -20.19 14.09
C ASP A 39 -6.80 -20.95 14.85
N ALA A 40 -6.92 -22.28 14.92
CA ALA A 40 -5.89 -23.13 15.52
C ALA A 40 -4.55 -23.03 14.77
N TYR A 41 -4.60 -23.00 13.43
CA TYR A 41 -3.41 -22.86 12.60
C TYR A 41 -2.80 -21.46 12.71
N LEU A 42 -3.62 -20.41 12.62
CA LEU A 42 -3.18 -19.02 12.75
C LEU A 42 -2.50 -18.78 14.11
N ARG A 43 -3.04 -19.35 15.20
CA ARG A 43 -2.39 -19.34 16.51
C ARG A 43 -1.03 -20.05 16.50
N ALA A 44 -0.95 -21.21 15.87
CA ALA A 44 0.27 -22.01 15.85
C ALA A 44 1.40 -21.36 15.04
N VAL A 45 1.08 -20.73 13.91
CA VAL A 45 2.07 -20.14 13.00
C VAL A 45 2.41 -18.70 13.36
N ALA A 46 1.40 -17.89 13.66
CA ALA A 46 1.55 -16.44 13.81
C ALA A 46 0.90 -15.90 15.09
N GLY A 47 0.58 -16.76 16.08
CA GLY A 47 -0.14 -16.34 17.28
C GLY A 47 0.55 -15.27 18.11
N GLY A 48 1.90 -15.22 18.06
CA GLY A 48 2.71 -14.20 18.71
C GLY A 48 2.92 -12.93 17.89
N ALA A 49 2.52 -12.90 16.61
CA ALA A 49 2.69 -11.74 15.75
C ALA A 49 1.89 -10.56 16.28
N ALA A 50 2.52 -9.39 16.32
CA ALA A 50 1.91 -8.17 16.86
C ALA A 50 0.99 -7.52 15.83
N VAL A 51 -0.32 -7.65 16.03
CA VAL A 51 -1.36 -7.06 15.18
C VAL A 51 -1.89 -5.76 15.78
N ARG A 52 -2.33 -4.82 14.92
CA ARG A 52 -2.96 -3.54 15.32
C ARG A 52 -4.37 -3.41 14.72
N PRO A 53 -5.39 -4.09 15.28
CA PRO A 53 -6.76 -3.99 14.78
C PRO A 53 -7.32 -2.58 14.94
N GLU A 54 -8.18 -2.17 14.03
CA GLU A 54 -8.97 -0.94 14.14
C GLU A 54 -10.13 -1.14 15.13
N LYS A 55 -10.44 -0.11 15.92
CA LYS A 55 -11.73 -0.02 16.61
C LYS A 55 -12.80 0.31 15.59
N ARG A 56 -13.94 -0.39 15.68
CA ARG A 56 -15.14 -0.03 14.95
C ARG A 56 -15.92 1.01 15.72
N ALA A 57 -16.28 2.10 15.04
CA ALA A 57 -17.28 3.01 15.56
C ALA A 57 -18.64 2.27 15.65
N PRO A 58 -19.39 2.41 16.75
CA PRO A 58 -20.76 1.94 16.79
C PRO A 58 -21.58 2.65 15.70
N PRO A 59 -22.64 2.01 15.16
CA PRO A 59 -23.58 2.70 14.28
C PRO A 59 -24.07 3.99 14.93
N ALA A 60 -24.17 5.08 14.18
CA ALA A 60 -24.83 6.28 14.69
C ALA A 60 -26.26 5.92 15.13
N GLU A 61 -26.72 6.43 16.27
CA GLU A 61 -28.06 6.10 16.74
C GLU A 61 -29.13 6.65 15.77
N GLY A 62 -29.91 5.75 15.15
CA GLY A 62 -31.19 6.08 14.50
C GLY A 62 -31.26 6.02 12.97
N ASP A 63 -30.20 5.63 12.26
CA ASP A 63 -30.15 5.68 10.78
C ASP A 63 -30.07 4.30 10.09
N GLY A 64 -29.99 3.19 10.84
CA GLY A 64 -29.93 1.85 10.26
C GLY A 64 -28.73 1.66 9.31
N ALA A 65 -27.71 2.51 9.45
CA ALA A 65 -26.46 2.42 8.71
C ALA A 65 -25.57 1.32 9.33
N ALA A 66 -24.85 0.59 8.49
CA ALA A 66 -23.88 -0.40 8.96
C ALA A 66 -22.69 0.32 9.61
N ALA A 67 -22.07 -0.29 10.63
CA ALA A 67 -20.82 0.20 11.19
C ALA A 67 -19.74 0.29 10.09
N VAL A 68 -19.04 1.43 10.02
CA VAL A 68 -18.00 1.71 9.02
C VAL A 68 -16.61 1.39 9.61
N PHE A 69 -15.77 0.72 8.83
CA PHE A 69 -14.35 0.48 9.14
C PHE A 69 -13.45 1.00 8.01
N GLY A 70 -12.14 1.17 8.25
CA GLY A 70 -11.17 1.66 7.25
C GLY A 70 -11.18 3.17 6.99
N ALA A 71 -12.06 3.95 7.63
CA ALA A 71 -12.23 5.37 7.36
C ALA A 71 -11.37 6.30 8.24
N ARG A 72 -10.73 5.80 9.32
CA ARG A 72 -10.02 6.62 10.32
C ARG A 72 -8.79 5.89 10.86
N SER A 73 -7.60 6.31 10.43
CA SER A 73 -6.32 5.75 10.89
C SER A 73 -6.08 5.95 12.40
N GLY A 74 -6.68 6.96 13.02
CA GLY A 74 -6.54 7.30 14.44
C GLY A 74 -7.21 6.36 15.44
N ASP A 75 -8.04 5.41 14.99
CA ASP A 75 -8.80 4.51 15.87
C ASP A 75 -8.18 3.11 16.05
N ARG A 76 -6.89 2.93 15.71
CA ARG A 76 -6.20 1.65 15.91
C ARG A 76 -5.99 1.32 17.38
N LEU A 77 -6.22 0.07 17.74
CA LEU A 77 -5.86 -0.48 19.05
C LEU A 77 -4.34 -0.61 19.18
N PRO A 78 -3.81 -0.53 20.41
CA PRO A 78 -2.40 -0.86 20.66
C PRO A 78 -2.03 -2.24 20.12
N PRO A 79 -0.75 -2.45 19.72
CA PRO A 79 -0.27 -3.75 19.27
C PRO A 79 -0.58 -4.86 20.27
N ARG A 80 -1.08 -5.99 19.77
CA ARG A 80 -1.39 -7.16 20.60
C ARG A 80 -1.11 -8.46 19.83
N PRO A 81 -0.86 -9.59 20.52
CA PRO A 81 -0.66 -10.86 19.85
C PRO A 81 -1.89 -11.28 19.04
N LEU A 82 -1.69 -11.81 17.83
CA LEU A 82 -2.77 -12.36 17.00
C LEU A 82 -3.64 -13.37 17.76
N ALA A 83 -3.02 -14.22 18.60
CA ALA A 83 -3.75 -15.19 19.40
C ALA A 83 -4.81 -14.54 20.30
N GLN A 84 -4.47 -13.39 20.89
CA GLN A 84 -5.37 -12.62 21.74
C GLN A 84 -6.51 -12.00 20.92
N PHE A 85 -6.23 -11.50 19.72
CA PHE A 85 -7.27 -11.00 18.81
C PHE A 85 -8.25 -12.12 18.39
N LEU A 86 -7.75 -13.33 18.14
CA LEU A 86 -8.58 -14.50 17.84
C LEU A 86 -9.43 -14.95 19.03
N ASP A 87 -8.91 -14.83 20.27
CA ASP A 87 -9.68 -15.08 21.49
C ASP A 87 -10.85 -14.10 21.64
N ASP A 88 -10.61 -12.81 21.40
CA ASP A 88 -11.65 -11.77 21.45
C ASP A 88 -12.76 -12.06 20.43
N LEU A 89 -12.40 -12.33 19.17
CA LEU A 89 -13.38 -12.68 18.14
C LEU A 89 -14.18 -13.93 18.53
N ALA A 90 -13.54 -14.96 19.10
CA ALA A 90 -14.22 -16.17 19.55
C ALA A 90 -15.17 -15.92 20.73
N SER A 91 -14.86 -14.94 21.59
CA SER A 91 -15.72 -14.50 22.69
C SER A 91 -16.96 -13.72 22.25
N GLY A 92 -17.02 -13.32 20.98
CA GLY A 92 -18.13 -12.57 20.40
C GLY A 92 -17.85 -11.07 20.22
N ASP A 93 -16.61 -10.62 20.41
CA ASP A 93 -16.24 -9.22 20.19
C ASP A 93 -16.38 -8.86 18.69
N ASP A 94 -17.23 -7.88 18.40
CA ASP A 94 -17.51 -7.33 17.08
C ASP A 94 -17.02 -5.87 16.93
N THR A 95 -16.34 -5.34 17.95
CA THR A 95 -15.85 -3.96 18.04
C THR A 95 -14.47 -3.77 17.41
N GLN A 96 -13.82 -4.86 17.00
CA GLN A 96 -12.48 -4.85 16.44
C GLN A 96 -12.49 -5.35 15.00
N TYR A 97 -11.61 -4.78 14.16
CA TYR A 97 -11.44 -5.19 12.78
C TYR A 97 -9.97 -5.18 12.40
N LEU A 98 -9.42 -6.32 12.00
CA LEU A 98 -8.05 -6.42 11.55
C LEU A 98 -7.95 -6.05 10.07
N THR A 99 -7.18 -5.01 9.80
CA THR A 99 -6.66 -4.61 8.49
C THR A 99 -5.14 -4.63 8.59
N THR A 100 -4.46 -5.32 7.67
CA THR A 100 -2.99 -5.42 7.68
C THR A 100 -2.33 -4.58 6.59
N GLU A 101 -3.01 -3.52 6.16
CA GLU A 101 -2.45 -2.56 5.23
C GLU A 101 -1.14 -2.00 5.81
N ALA A 102 -0.11 -1.99 4.98
CA ALA A 102 1.20 -1.55 5.40
C ALA A 102 1.18 -0.04 5.63
N ALA A 103 1.60 0.36 6.82
CA ALA A 103 1.73 1.75 7.22
C ALA A 103 3.18 2.08 7.61
N SER A 104 4.14 1.27 7.17
CA SER A 104 5.55 1.41 7.54
C SER A 104 6.42 1.14 6.33
N LEU A 105 7.58 1.76 6.32
CA LEU A 105 8.59 1.60 5.28
C LEU A 105 9.61 0.55 5.70
N ASP A 106 10.21 -0.12 4.72
CA ASP A 106 11.42 -0.90 4.92
C ASP A 106 12.67 -0.01 4.97
N ALA A 107 13.83 -0.65 5.18
CA ALA A 107 15.11 0.05 5.30
C ALA A 107 15.51 0.86 4.06
N ARG A 108 14.90 0.60 2.90
CA ARG A 108 15.12 1.34 1.65
C ARG A 108 14.03 2.38 1.39
N GLY A 109 13.07 2.57 2.29
CA GLY A 109 11.98 3.51 2.11
C GLY A 109 10.86 2.99 1.19
N ARG A 110 10.79 1.68 0.92
CA ARG A 110 9.65 1.07 0.23
C ARG A 110 8.55 0.80 1.25
N LEU A 111 7.29 1.02 0.88
CA LEU A 111 6.17 0.57 1.71
C LEU A 111 6.26 -0.95 1.91
N LEU A 112 6.13 -1.41 3.16
CA LEU A 112 6.14 -2.84 3.44
C LEU A 112 5.08 -3.54 2.57
N VAL A 113 5.40 -4.69 1.98
CA VAL A 113 4.38 -5.42 1.22
C VAL A 113 3.31 -6.01 2.11
N ALA A 114 3.58 -6.18 3.40
CA ALA A 114 2.69 -6.86 4.31
C ALA A 114 3.00 -6.52 5.76
N SER A 115 1.96 -6.28 6.55
CA SER A 115 2.04 -6.20 8.02
C SER A 115 1.68 -7.54 8.65
N ALA A 116 2.14 -7.75 9.90
CA ALA A 116 1.75 -8.91 10.71
C ALA A 116 0.22 -9.14 10.69
N PRO A 117 -0.25 -10.39 10.55
CA PRO A 117 0.51 -11.65 10.60
C PRO A 117 0.89 -12.21 9.21
N VAL A 118 0.75 -11.41 8.15
CA VAL A 118 0.89 -11.90 6.77
C VAL A 118 2.32 -12.37 6.46
N PRO A 119 3.40 -11.67 6.85
CA PRO A 119 4.77 -12.15 6.64
C PRO A 119 5.01 -13.57 7.18
N GLU A 120 4.52 -13.89 8.38
CA GLU A 120 4.67 -15.22 8.99
C GLU A 120 3.92 -16.30 8.19
N LEU A 121 2.73 -15.98 7.67
CA LEU A 121 1.93 -16.89 6.86
C LEU A 121 2.54 -17.14 5.47
N LEU A 122 3.14 -16.10 4.86
CA LEU A 122 3.88 -16.23 3.61
C LEU A 122 5.17 -17.03 3.80
N ALA A 123 5.90 -16.81 4.91
CA ALA A 123 7.09 -17.60 5.26
C ALA A 123 6.76 -19.09 5.50
N ALA A 124 5.54 -19.41 5.95
CA ALA A 124 5.05 -20.79 6.07
C ALA A 124 4.72 -21.45 4.71
N GLY A 125 4.73 -20.69 3.60
CA GLY A 125 4.49 -21.20 2.25
C GLY A 125 3.03 -21.52 1.96
N ASP A 126 2.09 -20.84 2.62
CA ASP A 126 0.65 -21.13 2.47
C ASP A 126 -0.02 -20.44 1.28
N ALA A 127 0.68 -19.51 0.63
CA ALA A 127 0.20 -18.76 -0.51
C ALA A 127 1.39 -18.41 -1.42
N PRO A 128 1.24 -18.48 -2.76
CA PRO A 128 2.27 -17.98 -3.67
C PRO A 128 2.38 -16.47 -3.51
N LEU A 129 3.60 -15.93 -3.65
CA LEU A 129 3.82 -14.48 -3.66
C LEU A 129 3.19 -13.84 -4.90
N ARG A 130 3.32 -14.50 -6.05
CA ARG A 130 2.68 -14.09 -7.31
C ARG A 130 1.77 -15.20 -7.82
N PRO A 131 0.43 -15.11 -7.62
CA PRO A 131 -0.52 -16.07 -8.16
C PRO A 131 -0.39 -16.19 -9.67
N ALA A 132 -0.35 -17.42 -10.20
CA ALA A 132 -0.15 -17.67 -11.63
C ALA A 132 -1.20 -16.96 -12.51
N LEU A 133 -2.43 -16.80 -11.99
CA LEU A 133 -3.51 -16.09 -12.69
C LEU A 133 -3.17 -14.64 -13.04
N MET A 134 -2.34 -13.98 -12.22
CA MET A 134 -1.99 -12.56 -12.36
C MET A 134 -0.76 -12.34 -13.25
N GLY A 135 -0.11 -13.42 -13.72
CA GLY A 135 0.94 -13.38 -14.72
C GLY A 135 2.11 -12.47 -14.33
N HIS A 136 2.36 -11.45 -15.15
CA HIS A 136 3.49 -10.52 -15.03
C HIS A 136 3.16 -9.25 -14.24
N LEU A 137 2.03 -9.19 -13.53
CA LEU A 137 1.78 -8.07 -12.64
C LEU A 137 2.69 -8.15 -11.40
N ALA A 138 3.30 -7.02 -11.06
CA ALA A 138 4.14 -6.85 -9.89
C ALA A 138 3.29 -6.68 -8.63
N PRO A 139 3.48 -7.50 -7.58
CA PRO A 139 2.77 -7.33 -6.32
C PRO A 139 3.21 -6.05 -5.61
N ALA A 140 2.23 -5.27 -5.15
CA ALA A 140 2.40 -4.08 -4.34
C ALA A 140 2.26 -4.40 -2.84
N ALA A 141 1.22 -5.15 -2.46
CA ALA A 141 0.94 -5.49 -1.07
C ALA A 141 0.08 -6.75 -0.89
N TYR A 142 0.04 -7.25 0.34
CA TYR A 142 -0.76 -8.39 0.79
C TYR A 142 -1.51 -8.03 2.07
N ASN A 143 -2.84 -8.08 2.02
CA ASN A 143 -3.67 -7.70 3.16
C ASN A 143 -4.52 -8.87 3.67
N LEU A 144 -4.51 -9.09 4.98
CA LEU A 144 -5.45 -9.94 5.69
C LEU A 144 -6.53 -9.06 6.33
N TRP A 145 -7.78 -9.40 6.06
CA TRP A 145 -8.94 -8.71 6.58
C TRP A 145 -9.73 -9.66 7.46
N MET A 146 -9.86 -9.37 8.75
CA MET A 146 -10.58 -10.25 9.68
C MET A 146 -11.44 -9.46 10.65
N GLY A 147 -12.66 -9.95 10.90
CA GLY A 147 -13.53 -9.36 11.89
C GLY A 147 -14.82 -10.15 12.04
N ARG A 148 -15.66 -9.66 12.93
CA ARG A 148 -17.02 -10.16 13.18
C ARG A 148 -18.00 -9.06 12.84
N ASP A 149 -19.14 -9.37 12.26
CA ASP A 149 -20.24 -8.40 12.11
C ASP A 149 -21.14 -8.39 13.34
N ALA A 150 -21.60 -7.21 13.72
CA ALA A 150 -22.64 -7.05 14.73
C ALA A 150 -23.94 -7.64 14.17
N SER A 151 -24.55 -8.52 14.97
CA SER A 151 -25.63 -9.47 14.66
C SER A 151 -26.84 -9.04 13.79
N THR A 152 -26.95 -7.79 13.32
CA THR A 152 -28.16 -7.29 12.62
C THR A 152 -27.94 -6.48 11.32
N GLY A 153 -26.74 -6.32 10.76
CA GLY A 153 -26.58 -5.46 9.56
C GLY A 153 -25.39 -5.71 8.63
N GLY A 154 -24.48 -6.62 8.97
CA GLY A 154 -23.17 -6.67 8.33
C GLY A 154 -22.32 -5.44 8.66
N ALA A 155 -21.08 -5.41 8.19
CA ALA A 155 -20.18 -4.28 8.40
C ALA A 155 -19.65 -3.73 7.08
N SER A 156 -19.66 -2.40 6.93
CA SER A 156 -19.35 -1.72 5.67
C SER A 156 -17.95 -1.11 5.69
N SER A 157 -17.26 -1.16 4.56
CA SER A 157 -16.02 -0.40 4.33
C SER A 157 -16.27 1.09 4.07
N GLY A 158 -17.51 1.52 3.88
CA GLY A 158 -17.81 2.79 3.21
C GLY A 158 -17.50 2.75 1.70
N LEU A 159 -17.99 3.75 0.98
CA LEU A 159 -17.77 3.89 -0.47
C LEU A 159 -16.41 4.55 -0.72
N HIS A 160 -15.52 3.86 -1.43
CA HIS A 160 -14.17 4.32 -1.74
C HIS A 160 -13.67 3.69 -3.04
N HIS A 161 -12.45 4.03 -3.47
CA HIS A 161 -11.73 3.30 -4.51
C HIS A 161 -10.28 3.07 -4.08
N ASP A 162 -9.63 2.10 -4.73
CA ASP A 162 -8.26 1.71 -4.44
C ASP A 162 -7.30 2.15 -5.55
N TRP A 163 -6.04 2.40 -5.21
CA TRP A 163 -5.00 2.76 -6.18
C TRP A 163 -4.32 1.57 -6.87
N HIS A 164 -4.57 0.34 -6.41
CA HIS A 164 -3.97 -0.88 -6.94
C HIS A 164 -5.03 -1.83 -7.49
N ASP A 165 -4.59 -2.75 -8.33
CA ASP A 165 -5.40 -3.87 -8.77
C ASP A 165 -5.51 -4.88 -7.62
N ASN A 166 -6.74 -5.21 -7.22
CA ASN A 166 -7.04 -6.04 -6.06
C ASN A 166 -7.56 -7.41 -6.51
N LEU A 167 -6.81 -8.48 -6.23
CA LEU A 167 -7.31 -9.85 -6.27
C LEU A 167 -7.73 -10.26 -4.86
N TYR A 168 -9.03 -10.10 -4.60
CA TYR A 168 -9.68 -10.39 -3.33
C TYR A 168 -9.99 -11.89 -3.23
N VAL A 169 -9.48 -12.60 -2.22
CA VAL A 169 -9.76 -14.02 -1.98
C VAL A 169 -10.51 -14.19 -0.66
N LEU A 170 -11.78 -14.62 -0.72
CA LEU A 170 -12.57 -14.77 0.48
C LEU A 170 -12.34 -16.14 1.12
N LEU A 171 -11.90 -16.17 2.37
CA LEU A 171 -11.55 -17.40 3.09
C LEU A 171 -12.66 -17.86 4.04
N ARG A 172 -13.38 -16.93 4.67
CA ARG A 172 -14.51 -17.22 5.57
C ARG A 172 -15.60 -16.16 5.47
N GLY A 173 -16.85 -16.58 5.67
CA GLY A 173 -18.02 -15.71 5.62
C GLY A 173 -18.48 -15.39 4.19
N THR A 174 -19.10 -14.22 4.03
CA THR A 174 -19.61 -13.71 2.75
C THR A 174 -19.35 -12.21 2.68
N LYS A 175 -19.00 -11.70 1.50
CA LYS A 175 -18.86 -10.27 1.23
C LYS A 175 -19.81 -9.87 0.10
N ARG A 176 -20.55 -8.79 0.28
CA ARG A 176 -21.36 -8.16 -0.77
C ARG A 176 -20.63 -6.89 -1.20
N PHE A 177 -20.28 -6.81 -2.48
CA PHE A 177 -19.71 -5.61 -3.09
C PHE A 177 -20.78 -4.92 -3.91
N ARG A 178 -20.87 -3.60 -3.78
CA ARG A 178 -21.47 -2.73 -4.80
C ARG A 178 -20.34 -2.01 -5.49
N ILE A 179 -20.26 -2.08 -6.83
CA ILE A 179 -19.15 -1.52 -7.59
C ILE A 179 -19.62 -0.60 -8.73
N TRP A 180 -18.86 0.47 -8.98
CA TRP A 180 -19.07 1.49 -10.00
C TRP A 180 -17.78 1.74 -10.79
N PRO A 181 -17.88 2.02 -12.09
CA PRO A 181 -16.70 2.25 -12.92
C PRO A 181 -15.99 3.56 -12.55
N PRO A 182 -14.68 3.68 -12.80
CA PRO A 182 -13.93 4.92 -12.58
C PRO A 182 -14.47 6.12 -13.36
N THR A 183 -15.21 5.89 -14.45
CA THR A 183 -15.87 6.97 -15.20
C THR A 183 -16.94 7.71 -14.41
N ASP A 184 -17.46 7.10 -13.33
CA ASP A 184 -18.48 7.69 -12.47
C ASP A 184 -17.88 8.50 -11.31
N THR A 185 -16.55 8.67 -11.26
CA THR A 185 -15.82 9.28 -10.12
C THR A 185 -16.42 10.60 -9.63
N LEU A 186 -16.86 11.50 -10.52
CA LEU A 186 -17.45 12.79 -10.11
C LEU A 186 -18.84 12.65 -9.47
N GLU A 187 -19.56 11.59 -9.79
CA GLU A 187 -20.85 11.25 -9.18
C GLU A 187 -20.68 10.60 -7.81
N MET A 188 -19.51 9.99 -7.55
CA MET A 188 -19.18 9.40 -6.26
C MET A 188 -18.85 10.44 -5.19
N LYS A 189 -18.79 11.74 -5.52
CA LYS A 189 -18.44 12.84 -4.59
C LYS A 189 -17.24 12.50 -3.69
N PRO A 190 -16.05 12.28 -4.29
CA PRO A 190 -14.84 12.02 -3.53
C PRO A 190 -14.57 13.18 -2.57
N ARG A 191 -14.04 12.89 -1.39
CA ARG A 191 -13.66 13.93 -0.43
C ARG A 191 -12.51 14.77 -0.98
N GLY A 192 -11.56 14.13 -1.66
CA GLY A 192 -10.48 14.81 -2.35
C GLY A 192 -10.93 15.49 -3.65
N LYS A 193 -10.27 16.60 -4.01
CA LYS A 193 -10.49 17.26 -5.30
C LYS A 193 -9.85 16.46 -6.42
N VAL A 194 -10.66 15.83 -7.28
CA VAL A 194 -10.17 15.07 -8.43
C VAL A 194 -9.45 15.99 -9.42
N ALA A 195 -8.19 15.67 -9.73
CA ALA A 195 -7.41 16.33 -10.77
C ALA A 195 -7.67 15.67 -12.13
N GLU A 196 -7.62 14.34 -12.19
CA GLU A 196 -7.77 13.58 -13.44
C GLU A 196 -8.15 12.12 -13.17
N VAL A 197 -8.89 11.52 -14.09
CA VAL A 197 -9.05 10.06 -14.20
C VAL A 197 -8.23 9.58 -15.40
N LEU A 198 -7.22 8.77 -15.13
CA LEU A 198 -6.29 8.27 -16.14
C LEU A 198 -6.94 7.27 -17.10
N PRO A 199 -6.36 7.04 -18.30
CA PRO A 199 -6.87 6.06 -19.26
C PRO A 199 -7.06 4.64 -18.70
N ASN A 200 -6.26 4.21 -17.72
CA ASN A 200 -6.40 2.90 -17.07
C ASN A 200 -7.40 2.90 -15.90
N GLY A 201 -8.08 4.02 -15.64
CA GLY A 201 -9.06 4.17 -14.57
C GLY A 201 -8.50 4.71 -13.25
N ARG A 202 -7.18 4.80 -13.07
CA ARG A 202 -6.58 5.33 -11.84
C ARG A 202 -6.93 6.81 -11.65
N ILE A 203 -7.27 7.22 -10.43
CA ILE A 203 -7.74 8.57 -10.11
C ILE A 203 -6.62 9.35 -9.41
N ARG A 204 -6.30 10.53 -9.93
CA ARG A 204 -5.37 11.49 -9.30
C ARG A 204 -6.14 12.62 -8.65
N TYR A 205 -5.68 13.03 -7.47
CA TYR A 205 -6.22 14.15 -6.71
C TYR A 205 -5.28 15.35 -6.79
N ALA A 206 -5.85 16.55 -6.72
CA ALA A 206 -5.07 17.77 -6.66
C ALA A 206 -4.33 17.84 -5.31
N GLY A 207 -3.05 18.21 -5.35
CA GLY A 207 -2.18 18.26 -4.17
C GLY A 207 -1.41 16.96 -3.91
N GLY A 208 -1.88 15.82 -4.42
CA GLY A 208 -1.17 14.54 -4.26
C GLY A 208 0.06 14.40 -5.17
N GLU A 209 0.98 13.52 -4.79
CA GLU A 209 2.20 13.23 -5.54
C GLU A 209 1.88 12.83 -6.99
N ARG A 210 2.64 13.40 -7.93
CA ARG A 210 2.50 13.05 -9.35
C ARG A 210 2.95 11.62 -9.57
N CYS A 211 2.07 10.85 -10.19
CA CYS A 211 2.24 9.42 -10.39
C CYS A 211 1.79 8.99 -11.80
N ARG A 212 2.45 7.97 -12.35
CA ARG A 212 2.15 7.35 -13.65
C ARG A 212 0.83 6.56 -13.60
N GLU A 213 0.40 6.03 -14.75
CA GLU A 213 -0.76 5.12 -14.83
C GLU A 213 -0.58 3.89 -13.94
N ASP A 214 0.63 3.34 -13.89
CA ASP A 214 1.00 2.18 -13.09
C ASP A 214 1.28 2.49 -11.61
N GLY A 215 1.04 3.74 -11.20
CA GLY A 215 1.23 4.18 -9.82
C GLY A 215 2.61 4.76 -9.53
N ALA A 216 3.60 4.56 -10.40
CA ALA A 216 4.98 4.89 -10.05
C ALA A 216 5.18 6.39 -9.88
N THR A 217 5.92 6.77 -8.84
CA THR A 217 6.29 8.15 -8.57
C THR A 217 7.76 8.42 -8.83
N ALA A 218 8.16 9.69 -8.74
CA ALA A 218 9.57 10.07 -8.85
C ALA A 218 10.38 9.44 -7.72
N ARG A 219 9.77 9.39 -6.54
CA ARG A 219 10.34 8.78 -5.35
C ARG A 219 10.59 7.29 -5.53
N ASP A 220 9.62 6.54 -6.08
CA ASP A 220 9.79 5.12 -6.37
C ASP A 220 10.96 4.88 -7.33
N ALA A 221 10.97 5.62 -8.44
CA ALA A 221 12.02 5.51 -9.45
C ALA A 221 13.41 5.84 -8.86
N ARG A 222 13.51 6.91 -8.06
CA ARG A 222 14.74 7.33 -7.40
C ARG A 222 15.23 6.26 -6.42
N ARG A 223 14.35 5.80 -5.53
CA ARG A 223 14.65 4.78 -4.51
C ARG A 223 15.20 3.50 -5.13
N VAL A 224 14.58 3.00 -6.20
CA VAL A 224 15.04 1.79 -6.89
C VAL A 224 16.38 2.04 -7.58
N ALA A 225 16.58 3.20 -8.21
CA ALA A 225 17.85 3.54 -8.85
C ALA A 225 19.00 3.69 -7.84
N GLU A 226 18.77 4.34 -6.70
CA GLU A 226 19.74 4.47 -5.60
C GLU A 226 20.14 3.10 -5.04
N ALA A 227 19.17 2.21 -4.83
CA ALA A 227 19.43 0.84 -4.38
C ALA A 227 20.25 0.03 -5.39
N GLU A 228 19.98 0.19 -6.69
CA GLU A 228 20.78 -0.45 -7.73
C GLU A 228 22.18 0.12 -7.85
N LEU A 229 22.33 1.43 -7.66
CA LEU A 229 23.61 2.11 -7.65
C LEU A 229 24.50 1.54 -6.55
N GLU A 230 24.01 1.53 -5.30
CA GLU A 230 24.70 0.95 -4.14
C GLU A 230 25.14 -0.50 -4.40
N LEU A 231 24.24 -1.33 -4.95
CA LEU A 231 24.54 -2.73 -5.26
C LEU A 231 25.57 -2.88 -6.39
N ALA A 232 25.53 -2.02 -7.40
CA ALA A 232 26.47 -2.03 -8.51
C ALA A 232 27.87 -1.57 -8.07
N GLU A 233 27.96 -0.56 -7.19
CA GLU A 233 29.20 -0.10 -6.58
C GLU A 233 29.86 -1.23 -5.78
N LEU A 234 29.12 -1.88 -4.88
CA LEU A 234 29.60 -3.01 -4.09
C LEU A 234 30.05 -4.19 -4.99
N ALA A 235 29.32 -4.46 -6.07
CA ALA A 235 29.67 -5.50 -7.02
C ALA A 235 30.97 -5.18 -7.77
N LEU A 236 31.19 -3.91 -8.13
CA LEU A 236 32.39 -3.44 -8.79
C LEU A 236 33.61 -3.50 -7.86
N GLU A 237 33.48 -2.98 -6.64
CA GLU A 237 34.54 -3.04 -5.62
C GLU A 237 34.96 -4.49 -5.38
N ARG A 238 33.99 -5.39 -5.22
CA ARG A 238 34.28 -6.81 -5.04
C ARG A 238 34.96 -7.44 -6.26
N ALA A 239 34.50 -7.12 -7.48
CA ALA A 239 35.10 -7.64 -8.69
C ALA A 239 36.58 -7.21 -8.83
N GLN A 240 36.91 -5.99 -8.42
CA GLN A 240 38.26 -5.46 -8.41
C GLN A 240 39.12 -6.07 -7.30
N ALA A 241 38.58 -6.21 -6.09
CA ALA A 241 39.28 -6.78 -4.94
C ALA A 241 39.58 -8.29 -5.12
N ASP A 242 38.63 -9.06 -5.64
CA ASP A 242 38.75 -10.51 -5.83
C ASP A 242 39.58 -10.90 -7.07
N GLY A 243 40.08 -9.90 -7.83
CA GLY A 243 40.77 -10.14 -9.11
C GLY A 243 39.88 -10.87 -10.10
N ALA A 244 38.58 -10.54 -10.14
CA ALA A 244 37.61 -11.18 -11.00
C ALA A 244 37.98 -11.04 -12.48
N CYS A 245 37.44 -11.91 -13.33
CA CYS A 245 37.72 -11.82 -14.76
C CYS A 245 37.19 -10.49 -15.32
N ALA A 246 37.84 -9.95 -16.37
CA ALA A 246 37.45 -8.69 -17.01
C ALA A 246 35.96 -8.62 -17.41
N LYS A 247 35.32 -9.77 -17.66
CA LYS A 247 33.88 -9.85 -17.94
C LYS A 247 33.02 -9.47 -16.73
N ALA A 248 33.41 -9.89 -15.52
CA ALA A 248 32.67 -9.59 -14.30
C ALA A 248 32.78 -8.09 -13.95
N GLU A 249 33.97 -7.52 -14.06
CA GLU A 249 34.20 -6.09 -13.86
C GLU A 249 33.42 -5.26 -14.88
N ALA A 250 33.49 -5.60 -16.18
CA ALA A 250 32.72 -4.92 -17.22
C ALA A 250 31.21 -5.00 -16.99
N SER A 251 30.72 -6.13 -16.46
CA SER A 251 29.30 -6.29 -16.11
C SER A 251 28.88 -5.40 -14.96
N ALA A 252 29.71 -5.27 -13.92
CA ALA A 252 29.45 -4.39 -12.79
C ALA A 252 29.49 -2.91 -13.19
N GLN A 253 30.47 -2.51 -14.03
CA GLN A 253 30.55 -1.16 -14.60
C GLN A 253 29.32 -0.81 -15.45
N ALA A 254 28.83 -1.76 -16.27
CA ALA A 254 27.63 -1.54 -17.06
C ALA A 254 26.37 -1.40 -16.18
N ALA A 255 26.28 -2.16 -15.08
CA ALA A 255 25.18 -2.03 -14.12
C ALA A 255 25.21 -0.67 -13.41
N LEU A 256 26.40 -0.21 -13.01
CA LEU A 256 26.59 1.09 -12.38
C LEU A 256 26.13 2.23 -13.30
N ALA A 257 26.64 2.27 -14.54
CA ALA A 257 26.25 3.28 -15.52
C ALA A 257 24.73 3.25 -15.83
N ALA A 258 24.12 2.06 -15.83
CA ALA A 258 22.68 1.94 -16.01
C ALA A 258 21.89 2.46 -14.80
N ALA A 259 22.36 2.23 -13.57
CA ALA A 259 21.75 2.76 -12.36
C ALA A 259 21.85 4.30 -12.30
N GLU A 260 23.03 4.86 -12.61
CA GLU A 260 23.25 6.32 -12.74
C GLU A 260 22.28 6.94 -13.74
N SER A 261 22.19 6.38 -14.95
CA SER A 261 21.27 6.88 -15.97
C SER A 261 19.80 6.84 -15.55
N ARG A 262 19.41 5.88 -14.71
CA ARG A 262 18.04 5.80 -14.18
C ARG A 262 17.80 6.78 -13.04
N LEU A 263 18.82 7.03 -12.22
CA LEU A 263 18.75 8.06 -11.17
C LEU A 263 18.57 9.44 -11.81
N ASP A 264 19.33 9.76 -12.86
CA ASP A 264 19.17 10.99 -13.63
C ASP A 264 17.75 11.12 -14.20
N ALA A 265 17.21 10.05 -14.79
CA ALA A 265 15.84 10.04 -15.31
C ALA A 265 14.77 10.22 -14.21
N ALA A 266 14.99 9.66 -13.02
CA ALA A 266 14.10 9.85 -11.87
C ALA A 266 14.11 11.30 -11.36
N LEU A 267 15.30 11.92 -11.32
CA LEU A 267 15.46 13.33 -10.98
C LEU A 267 14.82 14.25 -12.03
N GLU A 268 14.98 13.97 -13.32
CA GLU A 268 14.29 14.71 -14.39
C GLU A 268 12.78 14.57 -14.29
N PHE A 269 12.27 13.37 -13.98
CA PHE A 269 10.84 13.15 -13.75
C PHE A 269 10.30 13.94 -12.55
N ALA A 270 11.14 14.21 -11.53
CA ALA A 270 10.82 15.12 -10.44
C ALA A 270 10.88 16.60 -10.86
N ILE A 271 11.86 17.00 -11.69
CA ILE A 271 12.15 18.40 -12.07
C ILE A 271 11.29 18.91 -13.23
N GLY A 272 10.72 18.06 -14.08
CA GLY A 272 9.85 18.45 -15.22
C GLY A 272 8.64 19.34 -14.85
N ASP A 273 8.48 19.65 -13.56
CA ASP A 273 7.66 20.69 -12.98
C ASP A 273 8.24 22.10 -13.15
N GLY A 274 7.87 22.78 -14.24
CA GLY A 274 7.87 24.24 -14.27
C GLY A 274 6.80 24.78 -13.31
N GLY A 275 7.10 24.78 -12.01
CA GLY A 275 6.10 24.99 -10.96
C GLY A 275 6.57 25.48 -9.60
N GLY A 276 7.88 25.64 -9.34
CA GLY A 276 8.37 26.49 -8.25
C GLY A 276 8.49 25.85 -6.86
N ALA A 277 9.50 25.01 -6.67
CA ALA A 277 10.31 25.08 -5.45
C ALA A 277 11.55 25.91 -5.79
N VAL A 278 11.63 27.11 -5.20
CA VAL A 278 12.82 27.97 -5.28
C VAL A 278 13.94 27.23 -4.57
N LEU A 279 14.79 26.54 -5.32
CA LEU A 279 16.15 26.27 -4.86
C LEU A 279 16.77 27.65 -4.59
N HIS A 280 16.94 28.01 -3.32
CA HIS A 280 17.75 29.16 -2.95
C HIS A 280 19.18 28.84 -3.38
N ASN A 281 19.49 29.24 -4.60
CA ASN A 281 20.84 29.30 -5.11
C ASN A 281 21.49 30.52 -4.44
N GLU A 282 22.20 30.31 -3.33
CA GLU A 282 23.13 31.32 -2.83
C GLU A 282 24.33 31.41 -3.77
N GLY A 283 24.15 32.26 -4.79
CA GLY A 283 25.12 33.17 -5.36
C GLY A 283 26.55 32.66 -5.58
N GLU A 284 26.86 32.33 -6.83
CA GLU A 284 28.19 32.57 -7.39
C GLU A 284 28.44 34.09 -7.45
N GLY A 285 29.35 34.56 -6.60
CA GLY A 285 30.02 35.85 -6.74
C GLY A 285 31.53 35.61 -6.82
N GLU A 286 32.14 36.03 -7.92
CA GLU A 286 33.55 35.88 -8.27
C GLU A 286 34.50 36.61 -7.30
N GLU A 287 35.62 35.93 -7.00
CA GLU A 287 37.00 36.37 -6.64
C GLU A 287 37.24 37.47 -5.58
N GLU A 288 37.98 37.14 -4.51
CA GLU A 288 39.34 37.65 -4.22
C GLU A 288 39.94 37.02 -2.93
N ASP A 289 41.24 37.22 -2.79
CA ASP A 289 42.30 36.47 -2.09
C ASP A 289 42.45 36.73 -0.56
N GLU A 290 43.27 35.88 0.06
CA GLU A 290 44.02 36.00 1.33
C GLU A 290 43.33 35.70 2.70
N GLY A 291 43.68 34.53 3.25
CA GLY A 291 44.34 34.46 4.57
C GLY A 291 43.54 33.98 5.79
N LEU A 292 44.07 32.90 6.39
CA LEU A 292 44.22 32.61 7.82
C LEU A 292 43.42 31.43 8.44
N ASP A 293 44.25 30.50 8.90
CA ASP A 293 44.24 29.67 10.12
C ASP A 293 43.27 28.49 10.31
N GLU A 294 43.94 27.36 10.55
CA GLU A 294 43.47 26.09 11.08
C GLU A 294 42.81 26.28 12.45
N ASP A 295 41.62 25.72 12.66
CA ASP A 295 41.31 24.87 13.80
C ASP A 295 39.88 24.29 13.71
N GLU A 296 39.78 23.06 14.21
CA GLU A 296 38.56 22.38 14.71
C GLU A 296 37.64 21.63 13.72
N VAL A 297 37.84 20.31 13.70
CA VAL A 297 37.00 19.31 13.03
C VAL A 297 35.74 19.09 13.87
N GLY A 298 34.63 19.66 13.43
CA GLY A 298 33.29 19.46 13.99
C GLY A 298 32.40 18.65 13.05
N ASP A 299 32.06 17.44 13.49
CA ASP A 299 31.05 16.54 12.94
C ASP A 299 29.73 17.28 12.60
N ALA A 300 29.31 17.25 11.34
CA ALA A 300 28.05 17.80 10.87
C ALA A 300 27.25 16.69 10.18
N GLY A 301 26.52 15.93 11.00
CA GLY A 301 25.43 15.07 10.56
C GLY A 301 24.38 15.92 9.85
N PHE A 302 24.14 15.59 8.58
CA PHE A 302 23.08 16.20 7.79
C PHE A 302 21.74 15.66 8.27
N LEU A 303 21.00 16.51 8.98
CA LEU A 303 19.61 16.29 9.38
C LEU A 303 18.75 16.31 8.11
N ILE A 304 18.13 15.18 7.80
CA ILE A 304 17.07 15.08 6.81
C ILE A 304 15.82 15.67 7.47
N GLU A 305 15.37 16.83 7.00
CA GLU A 305 14.04 17.35 7.30
C GLU A 305 13.03 16.49 6.53
N ASP A 306 12.37 15.60 7.28
CA ASP A 306 11.16 14.89 6.88
C ASP A 306 10.03 15.92 6.75
N ASP A 307 9.47 16.08 5.55
CA ASP A 307 8.12 16.61 5.36
C ASP A 307 7.50 16.04 4.06
N ASP A 308 6.24 15.64 4.18
CA ASP A 308 5.25 15.34 3.13
C ASP A 308 5.27 13.93 2.48
N TYR A 309 5.02 12.90 3.30
CA TYR A 309 4.41 11.63 2.85
C TYR A 309 2.87 11.77 2.87
N ASP A 310 2.29 12.07 1.72
CA ASP A 310 0.83 12.17 1.56
C ASP A 310 0.22 10.81 1.13
N ASP A 311 0.46 9.78 1.94
CA ASP A 311 -0.41 8.59 2.05
C ASP A 311 -0.93 8.59 3.49
N ALA A 312 -2.08 9.24 3.66
CA ALA A 312 -2.58 9.69 4.94
C ALA A 312 -2.86 8.53 5.93
N ALA A 313 -1.89 8.19 6.77
CA ALA A 313 -2.10 7.49 8.05
C ALA A 313 -0.85 7.44 8.97
N PHE A 314 -0.20 8.56 9.30
CA PHE A 314 0.64 8.59 10.52
C PHE A 314 0.93 10.01 11.04
N GLU A 315 0.59 10.26 12.30
CA GLU A 315 1.42 11.01 13.25
C GLU A 315 1.32 10.32 14.62
N GLY A 316 2.45 10.23 15.33
CA GLY A 316 2.48 9.96 16.77
C GLY A 316 3.43 8.84 17.21
N THR A 317 4.73 9.08 17.14
CA THR A 317 5.70 8.51 18.09
C THR A 317 5.61 9.29 19.39
N ASP A 318 5.45 8.63 20.53
CA ASP A 318 5.81 9.24 21.82
C ASP A 318 6.54 8.20 22.68
N ASP A 319 7.81 8.52 22.91
CA ASP A 319 8.67 7.94 23.92
C ASP A 319 8.14 8.24 25.33
N TYR A 320 8.22 7.22 26.17
CA TYR A 320 7.90 7.32 27.59
C TYR A 320 9.07 7.96 28.35
N GLU A 321 8.90 9.15 28.90
CA GLU A 321 9.61 9.55 30.13
C GLU A 321 8.69 10.30 31.11
N GLU A 322 8.78 9.89 32.38
CA GLU A 322 8.08 10.44 33.55
C GLU A 322 8.53 11.87 33.89
N GLY A 323 7.61 12.72 34.36
CA GLY A 323 8.00 13.98 35.00
C GLY A 323 6.84 14.83 35.51
N ALA A 324 6.79 15.06 36.81
CA ALA A 324 5.70 15.70 37.55
C ALA A 324 5.66 17.25 37.49
N GLY A 325 4.43 17.81 37.52
CA GLY A 325 4.08 18.95 38.39
C GLY A 325 3.94 20.36 37.78
N GLY A 326 2.85 21.06 38.14
CA GLY A 326 2.91 22.50 38.48
C GLY A 326 2.15 23.52 37.60
N ASP A 327 0.95 23.89 38.06
CA ASP A 327 0.27 25.20 38.11
C ASP A 327 0.84 26.44 37.35
N GLY A 328 -0.06 27.19 36.68
CA GLY A 328 -0.11 28.67 36.78
C GLY A 328 -0.07 29.54 35.51
N GLY A 329 -1.20 30.15 35.13
CA GLY A 329 -1.28 31.61 34.91
C GLY A 329 -1.11 32.25 33.50
N SER A 330 -2.24 32.51 32.83
CA SER A 330 -2.69 33.78 32.20
C SER A 330 -1.74 34.75 31.46
N SER A 331 -2.11 35.06 30.20
CA SER A 331 -2.45 36.41 29.63
C SER A 331 -1.72 36.87 28.34
N GLY A 332 -2.53 37.40 27.39
CA GLY A 332 -2.19 38.42 26.37
C GLY A 332 -1.62 37.90 25.04
N ASP A 333 -2.33 37.75 23.92
CA ASP A 333 -3.04 38.72 23.03
C ASP A 333 -2.25 39.04 21.74
N GLU A 334 -3.02 39.13 20.64
CA GLU A 334 -2.76 39.66 19.29
C GLU A 334 -1.99 38.84 18.24
N GLY A 335 -2.76 38.01 17.50
CA GLY A 335 -3.09 38.32 16.10
C GLY A 335 -2.04 38.04 15.01
N ARG A 336 -2.14 36.88 14.36
CA ARG A 336 -1.84 36.75 12.92
C ARG A 336 -2.52 35.53 12.29
N ASN A 337 -3.03 35.77 11.09
CA ASN A 337 -3.81 34.86 10.26
C ASN A 337 -3.04 33.60 9.85
N GLY A 338 -3.75 32.48 9.79
CA GLY A 338 -3.62 31.53 8.68
C GLY A 338 -3.06 30.16 9.03
N ALA A 339 -3.89 29.15 8.72
CA ALA A 339 -3.63 27.71 8.67
C ALA A 339 -3.83 26.97 10.01
N GLY A 340 -5.09 26.65 10.30
CA GLY A 340 -5.45 25.62 11.26
C GLY A 340 -5.02 24.26 10.72
N GLY A 341 -3.86 23.79 11.17
CA GLY A 341 -3.53 22.37 11.17
C GLY A 341 -4.14 21.74 12.42
N GLY A 342 -4.99 20.73 12.24
CA GLY A 342 -5.55 19.93 13.33
C GLY A 342 -7.06 19.77 13.33
N GLU A 343 -7.66 19.28 12.24
CA GLU A 343 -8.96 18.61 12.24
C GLU A 343 -8.94 17.50 11.16
N ASP A 344 -9.11 16.23 11.56
CA ASP A 344 -9.40 15.03 10.74
C ASP A 344 -9.22 15.17 9.22
N ALA A 345 -8.00 14.98 8.69
CA ALA A 345 -7.78 14.91 7.25
C ALA A 345 -8.43 13.65 6.67
N GLU A 346 -9.67 13.78 6.20
CA GLU A 346 -10.42 12.66 5.64
C GLU A 346 -9.80 12.18 4.31
N LEU A 347 -9.63 10.86 4.19
CA LEU A 347 -8.97 10.22 3.04
C LEU A 347 -9.62 10.62 1.70
N PRO A 348 -8.84 11.10 0.70
CA PRO A 348 -9.38 11.72 -0.50
C PRO A 348 -10.16 10.76 -1.41
N HIS A 349 -9.83 9.47 -1.34
CA HIS A 349 -10.42 8.39 -2.13
C HIS A 349 -11.73 7.83 -1.55
N PHE A 350 -12.11 8.27 -0.35
CA PHE A 350 -13.43 7.98 0.20
C PHE A 350 -14.47 8.94 -0.37
N SER A 351 -15.70 8.43 -0.47
CA SER A 351 -16.86 9.22 -0.83
C SER A 351 -17.44 9.93 0.39
N SER A 352 -18.02 11.10 0.14
CA SER A 352 -18.92 11.78 1.08
C SER A 352 -20.35 11.22 1.07
N LEU A 353 -20.69 10.33 0.13
CA LEU A 353 -21.98 9.66 0.02
C LEU A 353 -21.97 8.29 0.69
N ASP A 354 -23.13 7.90 1.23
CA ASP A 354 -23.42 6.49 1.43
C ASP A 354 -23.65 5.83 0.06
N ALA A 355 -23.12 4.61 -0.13
CA ALA A 355 -23.30 3.87 -1.37
C ALA A 355 -24.78 3.63 -1.75
N ARG A 356 -25.73 3.69 -0.80
CA ARG A 356 -27.19 3.61 -1.05
C ARG A 356 -27.74 4.87 -1.69
N ASP A 357 -27.05 6.00 -1.55
CA ASP A 357 -27.48 7.29 -2.06
C ASP A 357 -26.96 7.59 -3.46
N VAL A 358 -25.97 6.82 -3.93
CA VAL A 358 -25.44 6.91 -5.30
C VAL A 358 -26.55 6.63 -6.32
N LYS A 359 -26.68 7.52 -7.31
CA LYS A 359 -27.76 7.47 -8.32
C LYS A 359 -27.39 6.70 -9.58
N THR A 360 -26.10 6.56 -9.88
CA THR A 360 -25.66 5.80 -11.06
C THR A 360 -25.80 4.30 -10.81
N PRO A 361 -26.09 3.49 -11.86
CA PRO A 361 -26.22 2.05 -11.72
C PRO A 361 -24.94 1.41 -11.20
N CYS A 362 -25.08 0.54 -10.19
CA CYS A 362 -24.00 -0.27 -9.67
C CYS A 362 -24.13 -1.72 -10.14
N VAL A 363 -23.02 -2.45 -10.12
CA VAL A 363 -23.04 -3.92 -10.15
C VAL A 363 -22.95 -4.40 -8.71
N GLU A 364 -23.87 -5.28 -8.30
CA GLU A 364 -23.80 -5.96 -7.02
C GLU A 364 -23.27 -7.39 -7.21
N VAL A 365 -22.26 -7.76 -6.44
CA VAL A 365 -21.68 -9.11 -6.45
C VAL A 365 -21.54 -9.64 -5.02
N THR A 366 -21.98 -10.89 -4.82
CA THR A 366 -21.79 -11.60 -3.56
C THR A 366 -20.66 -12.62 -3.73
N VAL A 367 -19.56 -12.39 -3.02
CA VAL A 367 -18.40 -13.29 -2.96
C VAL A 367 -18.56 -14.18 -1.73
N ARG A 368 -18.43 -15.49 -1.91
CA ARG A 368 -18.49 -16.51 -0.84
C ARG A 368 -17.11 -17.09 -0.54
N ALA A 369 -16.96 -17.70 0.64
CA ALA A 369 -15.74 -18.40 1.00
C ALA A 369 -15.31 -19.39 -0.11
N GLY A 370 -14.06 -19.29 -0.54
CA GLY A 370 -13.50 -20.04 -1.67
C GLY A 370 -13.71 -19.40 -3.05
N GLU A 371 -14.29 -18.20 -3.13
CA GLU A 371 -14.40 -17.41 -4.37
C GLU A 371 -13.42 -16.21 -4.33
N MET A 372 -13.15 -15.64 -5.51
CA MET A 372 -12.32 -14.45 -5.65
C MET A 372 -13.05 -13.33 -6.41
N LEU A 373 -12.62 -12.09 -6.20
CA LEU A 373 -13.00 -10.93 -6.99
C LEU A 373 -11.73 -10.19 -7.44
N TYR A 374 -11.54 -10.09 -8.75
CA TYR A 374 -10.58 -9.14 -9.30
C TYR A 374 -11.26 -7.79 -9.49
N LEU A 375 -10.68 -6.74 -8.90
CA LEU A 375 -11.14 -5.36 -8.99
C LEU A 375 -9.98 -4.48 -9.44
N PRO A 376 -10.05 -3.86 -10.63
CA PRO A 376 -9.00 -2.96 -11.10
C PRO A 376 -8.94 -1.67 -10.28
N ALA A 377 -7.75 -1.07 -10.19
CA ALA A 377 -7.56 0.25 -9.57
C ALA A 377 -8.55 1.30 -10.10
N GLY A 378 -9.02 2.18 -9.21
CA GLY A 378 -9.97 3.26 -9.49
C GLY A 378 -11.45 2.85 -9.57
N TRP A 379 -11.77 1.55 -9.48
CA TRP A 379 -13.16 1.13 -9.36
C TRP A 379 -13.71 1.47 -7.98
N TRP A 380 -14.77 2.27 -7.97
CA TRP A 380 -15.46 2.66 -6.76
C TRP A 380 -16.26 1.49 -6.22
N HIS A 381 -16.20 1.26 -4.92
CA HIS A 381 -16.87 0.14 -4.29
C HIS A 381 -17.20 0.36 -2.82
N GLU A 382 -18.23 -0.36 -2.37
CA GLU A 382 -18.56 -0.56 -0.96
C GLU A 382 -18.66 -2.05 -0.67
N VAL A 383 -18.05 -2.49 0.44
CA VAL A 383 -18.02 -3.89 0.85
C VAL A 383 -18.78 -4.07 2.14
N THR A 384 -19.91 -4.76 2.08
CA THR A 384 -20.61 -5.24 3.28
C THR A 384 -20.16 -6.66 3.63
N SER A 385 -19.78 -6.87 4.89
CA SER A 385 -19.17 -8.10 5.39
C SER A 385 -20.09 -8.88 6.32
N PHE A 386 -20.15 -10.20 6.15
CA PHE A 386 -21.00 -11.10 6.93
C PHE A 386 -20.19 -12.32 7.39
N SER A 387 -20.19 -12.61 8.69
CA SER A 387 -19.42 -13.69 9.33
C SER A 387 -19.94 -15.08 8.98
N GLY A 388 -21.26 -15.19 8.76
CA GLY A 388 -21.93 -16.48 8.58
C GLY A 388 -21.75 -17.41 9.79
N ASP A 389 -21.85 -18.71 9.55
CA ASP A 389 -21.81 -19.75 10.60
C ASP A 389 -20.47 -19.84 11.33
N ALA A 390 -19.39 -19.33 10.72
CA ALA A 390 -18.03 -19.39 11.28
C ALA A 390 -17.81 -18.37 12.42
N GLY A 391 -18.75 -17.45 12.66
CA GLY A 391 -18.63 -16.40 13.67
C GLY A 391 -17.64 -15.28 13.31
N ALA A 392 -16.75 -15.45 12.35
CA ALA A 392 -15.94 -14.37 11.81
C ALA A 392 -15.84 -14.50 10.29
N HIS A 393 -15.65 -13.37 9.61
CA HIS A 393 -15.28 -13.35 8.21
C HIS A 393 -13.76 -13.11 8.08
N MET A 394 -13.16 -13.69 7.05
CA MET A 394 -11.73 -13.52 6.77
C MET A 394 -11.48 -13.47 5.27
N ALA A 395 -10.71 -12.51 4.81
CA ALA A 395 -10.28 -12.40 3.42
C ALA A 395 -8.78 -12.14 3.33
N PHE A 396 -8.19 -12.58 2.23
CA PHE A 396 -6.80 -12.32 1.88
C PHE A 396 -6.75 -11.68 0.50
N ASN A 397 -6.02 -10.59 0.37
CA ASN A 397 -5.97 -9.80 -0.83
C ASN A 397 -4.56 -9.71 -1.35
N TYR A 398 -4.41 -9.90 -2.65
CA TYR A 398 -3.21 -9.51 -3.38
C TYR A 398 -3.47 -8.15 -4.04
N TRP A 399 -2.58 -7.20 -3.81
CA TRP A 399 -2.58 -5.89 -4.43
C TRP A 399 -1.45 -5.86 -5.45
N PHE A 400 -1.74 -5.38 -6.67
CA PHE A 400 -0.77 -5.29 -7.76
C PHE A 400 -0.68 -3.86 -8.28
N HIS A 401 0.51 -3.44 -8.69
CA HIS A 401 0.64 -2.21 -9.47
C HIS A 401 -0.22 -2.32 -10.73
N PRO A 402 -1.11 -1.35 -10.99
CA PRO A 402 -2.02 -1.44 -12.13
C PRO A 402 -1.23 -1.41 -13.45
N PRO A 403 -1.62 -2.18 -14.47
CA PRO A 403 -1.02 -2.07 -15.79
C PRO A 403 -1.30 -0.71 -16.43
N SER A 404 -0.39 -0.28 -17.30
CA SER A 404 -0.61 0.88 -18.16
C SER A 404 -1.62 0.57 -19.26
N SER A 405 -2.29 1.61 -19.75
CA SER A 405 -3.22 1.51 -20.88
C SER A 405 -2.48 1.10 -22.16
N GLY A 406 -3.08 0.18 -22.92
CA GLY A 406 -2.48 -0.35 -24.15
C GLY A 406 -1.31 -1.31 -23.93
N SER A 407 -1.05 -1.71 -22.68
CA SER A 407 -0.05 -2.72 -22.34
C SER A 407 -0.45 -4.13 -22.81
N THR A 408 0.51 -5.06 -22.74
CA THR A 408 0.34 -6.46 -23.13
C THR A 408 0.59 -7.36 -21.94
N PHE A 409 0.20 -8.63 -22.03
CA PHE A 409 0.49 -9.60 -20.97
C PHE A 409 1.98 -9.69 -20.64
N GLU A 410 2.86 -9.68 -21.66
CA GLU A 410 4.32 -9.75 -21.49
C GLU A 410 4.95 -8.47 -20.94
N SER A 411 4.30 -7.32 -21.16
CA SER A 411 4.81 -6.01 -20.77
C SER A 411 3.66 -5.16 -20.25
N PRO A 412 3.20 -5.41 -19.00
CA PRO A 412 2.09 -4.68 -18.38
C PRO A 412 2.44 -3.23 -18.01
N TYR A 413 3.74 -2.94 -17.88
CA TYR A 413 4.31 -1.67 -17.44
C TYR A 413 5.11 -0.99 -18.57
N PRO A 414 5.35 0.33 -18.50
CA PRO A 414 6.10 1.05 -19.53
C PRO A 414 7.61 0.74 -19.49
N ASP A 415 8.10 0.27 -18.34
CA ASP A 415 9.48 -0.13 -18.08
C ASP A 415 9.51 -1.26 -17.04
N ASP A 416 10.71 -1.66 -16.63
CA ASP A 416 10.98 -2.75 -15.69
C ASP A 416 11.06 -2.27 -14.22
N LEU A 417 10.64 -1.04 -13.90
CA LEU A 417 10.77 -0.46 -12.56
C LEU A 417 10.22 -1.38 -11.47
N TRP A 418 9.00 -1.88 -11.63
CA TRP A 418 8.35 -2.70 -10.62
C TRP A 418 8.94 -4.10 -10.49
N GLU A 419 9.47 -4.67 -11.56
CA GLU A 419 10.16 -5.96 -11.46
C GLU A 419 11.52 -5.79 -10.75
N ARG A 420 12.21 -4.67 -10.97
CA ARG A 420 13.45 -4.34 -10.25
C ARG A 420 13.18 -4.06 -8.77
N ASP A 421 12.13 -3.29 -8.47
CA ASP A 421 11.67 -3.05 -7.09
C ASP A 421 11.32 -4.36 -6.37
N TRP A 422 10.58 -5.24 -7.06
CA TRP A 422 10.19 -6.55 -6.55
C TRP A 422 11.40 -7.45 -6.28
N ALA A 423 12.39 -7.45 -7.18
CA ALA A 423 13.61 -8.23 -7.04
C ALA A 423 14.47 -7.76 -5.84
N LEU A 424 14.55 -6.44 -5.62
CA LEU A 424 15.21 -5.87 -4.44
C LEU A 424 14.54 -6.36 -3.16
N TRP A 425 13.21 -6.24 -3.08
CA TRP A 425 12.47 -6.70 -1.90
C TRP A 425 12.57 -8.21 -1.67
N ALA A 426 12.44 -9.01 -2.73
CA ALA A 426 12.52 -10.47 -2.63
C ALA A 426 13.88 -10.92 -2.07
N ARG A 427 14.97 -10.23 -2.47
CA ARG A 427 16.33 -10.49 -1.95
C ARG A 427 16.44 -10.20 -0.45
N GLU A 428 15.75 -9.18 0.05
CA GLU A 428 15.88 -8.71 1.44
C GLU A 428 14.92 -9.40 2.41
N SER A 429 13.71 -9.72 1.95
CA SER A 429 12.69 -10.39 2.77
C SER A 429 13.07 -11.83 3.15
N GLY A 430 14.00 -12.45 2.42
CA GLY A 430 14.34 -13.88 2.57
C GLY A 430 13.20 -14.81 2.14
N LEU A 431 12.09 -14.27 1.63
CA LEU A 431 10.99 -15.04 1.06
C LEU A 431 11.38 -15.48 -0.35
N ARG A 432 11.16 -16.76 -0.63
CA ARG A 432 11.50 -17.33 -1.93
C ARG A 432 10.33 -17.14 -2.89
N ASP A 433 10.54 -16.32 -3.91
CA ASP A 433 9.64 -16.23 -5.06
C ASP A 433 10.15 -17.14 -6.19
N ASP A 434 9.49 -18.30 -6.37
CA ASP A 434 9.83 -19.24 -7.44
C ASP A 434 9.46 -18.72 -8.86
N SER A 435 8.82 -17.55 -8.97
CA SER A 435 8.53 -16.89 -10.26
C SER A 435 9.67 -16.01 -10.78
N ILE A 436 10.62 -15.63 -9.92
CA ILE A 436 11.83 -14.89 -10.30
C ILE A 436 12.90 -15.92 -10.67
N GLN A 437 13.35 -15.93 -11.94
CA GLN A 437 14.37 -16.85 -12.44
C GLN A 437 15.80 -16.44 -12.10
#